data_AF-A0A1V5KIV8-F1
#
_entry.id   AF-A0A1V5KIV8-F1
#
_cell.length_a   1.000
_cell.length_b   1.000
_cell.length_c   1.000
_cell.angle_alpha   90.00
_cell.angle_beta   90.00
_cell.angle_gamma   90.00
#
_symmetry.space_group_name_H-M   'P 1'
#
loop_
_entity.id
_entity.type
_entity.pdbx_description
1 polymer ?
#
loop_
_entity_poly.entity_id
_entity_poly.type
_entity_poly.pdbx_seq_one_letter_code
_entity_poly.pdbx_strand_id
1 'polypeptide(L)'
;MVIDKVKSYFGMRKISTRRDDQGVVRLQLNNKDYFQFGPLDQGWWPDGLYTAPTDEALLFDIKKTKDFGFNKIRKHVKVEPARWYYHADKEGILVWQDMPSGDRSPQWQTRNYFNGLELHRSARSEENFRREWKAIMDLTYSNPSVVVWVPFNEAWGQFKTEEIVEWTKNYDPSRLVNPASGGNHYDTGDMIDMHNYPEPVMGLYDSKRSCVLGEYGGLGLVVEGHLWEKNRNWGYVQYKNSEETTNAYVELAEKLKKLIPMGYSAAVYTQTTDVEIEVNGLITYDRKVIKLDENRIRKVNQEVIRAL
;
A
#
# COMPACT_ATOMS: atom_id res chain seq x y z
N MET A 1 -28.88 18.77 -32.16
CA MET A 1 -29.43 17.92 -31.09
C MET A 1 -28.28 17.15 -30.49
N VAL A 2 -28.14 17.08 -29.16
CA VAL A 2 -27.07 16.29 -28.53
C VAL A 2 -27.47 14.80 -28.61
N ILE A 3 -26.58 13.97 -29.14
CA ILE A 3 -26.82 12.53 -29.36
C ILE A 3 -26.46 11.69 -28.12
N ASP A 4 -25.45 12.12 -27.35
CA ASP A 4 -25.06 11.51 -26.07
C ASP A 4 -24.41 12.54 -25.12
N LYS A 5 -24.51 12.32 -23.81
CA LYS A 5 -23.94 13.17 -22.76
C LYS A 5 -23.59 12.38 -21.51
N VAL A 6 -22.32 12.42 -21.12
CA VAL A 6 -21.81 11.88 -19.87
C VAL A 6 -21.43 13.01 -18.90
N LYS A 7 -21.59 12.79 -17.59
CA LYS A 7 -21.08 13.65 -16.52
C LYS A 7 -20.15 12.84 -15.62
N SER A 8 -19.02 13.42 -15.25
CA SER A 8 -18.07 12.84 -14.30
C SER A 8 -17.42 13.95 -13.47
N TYR A 9 -16.42 13.57 -12.68
CA TYR A 9 -15.54 14.45 -11.93
C TYR A 9 -14.10 14.31 -12.44
N PHE A 10 -13.23 15.25 -12.06
CA PHE A 10 -11.80 15.16 -12.27
C PHE A 10 -11.08 15.87 -11.10
N GLY A 11 -9.81 15.53 -10.88
CA GLY A 11 -8.95 16.22 -9.93
C GLY A 11 -7.64 16.60 -10.60
N MET A 12 -7.15 17.81 -10.33
CA MET A 12 -5.84 18.27 -10.81
C MET A 12 -4.81 18.08 -9.69
N ARG A 13 -3.84 17.21 -9.92
CA ARG A 13 -2.71 16.99 -9.01
C ARG A 13 -1.47 16.60 -9.79
N LYS A 14 -0.31 16.87 -9.21
CA LYS A 14 0.98 16.36 -9.68
C LYS A 14 1.59 15.47 -8.61
N ILE A 15 1.98 14.26 -8.99
CA ILE A 15 2.88 13.43 -8.18
C ILE A 15 4.25 13.44 -8.86
N SER A 16 5.31 13.58 -8.09
CA SER A 16 6.68 13.58 -8.61
C SER A 16 7.67 13.19 -7.53
N THR A 17 8.94 13.05 -7.91
CA THR A 17 10.05 12.96 -6.96
C THR A 17 11.00 14.14 -7.13
N ARG A 18 11.65 14.56 -6.05
CA ARG A 18 12.69 15.60 -6.09
C ARG A 18 13.67 15.39 -4.95
N ARG A 19 14.93 15.78 -5.13
CA ARG A 19 15.85 15.93 -4.00
C ARG A 19 15.41 17.09 -3.11
N ASP A 20 15.36 16.85 -1.80
CA ASP A 20 15.22 17.89 -0.78
C ASP A 20 16.57 18.59 -0.52
N ASP A 21 16.57 19.56 0.39
CA ASP A 21 17.76 20.35 0.74
C ASP A 21 18.84 19.53 1.47
N GLN A 22 18.49 18.33 1.96
CA GLN A 22 19.42 17.37 2.57
C GLN A 22 19.93 16.34 1.55
N GLY A 23 19.53 16.46 0.28
CA GLY A 23 19.95 15.59 -0.82
C GLY A 23 19.16 14.28 -0.93
N VAL A 24 18.14 14.07 -0.10
CA VAL A 24 17.29 12.87 -0.11
C VAL A 24 16.22 13.01 -1.18
N VAL A 25 16.00 11.96 -1.97
CA VAL A 25 14.92 11.94 -2.98
C VAL A 25 13.58 11.72 -2.27
N ARG A 26 12.73 12.75 -2.27
CA ARG A 26 11.41 12.77 -1.64
C ARG A 26 10.28 12.56 -2.63
N LEU A 27 9.22 11.89 -2.18
CA LEU A 27 7.93 11.89 -2.87
C LEU A 27 7.25 13.26 -2.67
N GLN A 28 6.71 13.82 -3.76
CA GLN A 28 6.04 15.11 -3.74
C GLN A 28 4.60 15.02 -4.22
N LEU A 29 3.71 15.75 -3.55
CA LEU A 29 2.37 16.06 -4.01
C LEU A 29 2.29 17.56 -4.30
N ASN A 30 1.93 17.92 -5.53
CA ASN A 30 1.85 19.31 -6.00
C ASN A 30 3.13 20.11 -5.73
N ASN A 31 4.30 19.49 -5.99
CA ASN A 31 5.64 20.03 -5.80
C ASN A 31 6.04 20.32 -4.34
N LYS A 32 5.34 19.73 -3.38
CA LYS A 32 5.70 19.76 -1.96
C LYS A 32 6.01 18.37 -1.48
N ASP A 33 7.07 18.23 -0.70
CA ASP A 33 7.39 16.97 -0.03
C ASP A 33 6.19 16.56 0.82
N TYR A 34 5.79 15.30 0.68
CA TYR A 34 4.59 14.80 1.34
C TYR A 34 4.78 13.34 1.73
N PHE A 35 4.94 13.10 3.03
CA PHE A 35 5.13 11.76 3.53
C PHE A 35 3.83 10.96 3.38
N GLN A 36 3.87 9.88 2.59
CA GLN A 36 2.69 9.08 2.30
C GLN A 36 2.60 7.92 3.29
N PHE A 37 1.65 8.01 4.23
CA PHE A 37 1.50 7.03 5.29
C PHE A 37 0.08 6.46 5.30
N GLY A 38 0.01 5.14 5.30
CA GLY A 38 -1.24 4.42 5.09
C GLY A 38 -1.18 2.98 5.53
N PRO A 39 -2.33 2.31 5.66
CA PRO A 39 -2.35 0.90 5.91
C PRO A 39 -2.17 0.09 4.61
N LEU A 40 -1.76 -1.17 4.77
CA LEU A 40 -1.96 -2.22 3.78
C LEU A 40 -3.44 -2.60 3.80
N ASP A 41 -4.09 -2.57 2.65
CA ASP A 41 -5.51 -2.91 2.49
C ASP A 41 -5.65 -4.07 1.51
N GLN A 42 -5.93 -5.26 2.04
CA GLN A 42 -6.15 -6.47 1.27
C GLN A 42 -7.61 -6.60 0.77
N GLY A 43 -8.55 -5.84 1.34
CA GLY A 43 -9.95 -5.79 0.88
C GLY A 43 -10.73 -7.11 1.03
N TRP A 44 -10.46 -7.92 2.05
CA TRP A 44 -11.23 -9.14 2.33
C TRP A 44 -12.48 -8.85 3.17
N TRP A 45 -13.56 -9.56 2.89
CA TRP A 45 -14.88 -9.43 3.50
C TRP A 45 -15.40 -10.79 3.98
N PRO A 46 -15.99 -10.88 5.19
CA PRO A 46 -16.41 -12.17 5.76
C PRO A 46 -17.45 -12.89 4.92
N ASP A 47 -18.39 -12.16 4.31
CA ASP A 47 -19.47 -12.77 3.52
C ASP A 47 -19.11 -12.95 2.05
N GLY A 48 -18.45 -11.95 1.46
CA GLY A 48 -18.20 -11.87 0.01
C GLY A 48 -16.76 -12.18 -0.42
N LEU A 49 -15.86 -12.49 0.52
CA LEU A 49 -14.41 -12.63 0.36
C LEU A 49 -13.82 -11.41 -0.36
N TYR A 50 -13.80 -11.42 -1.70
CA TYR A 50 -13.31 -10.29 -2.50
C TYR A 50 -14.34 -9.19 -2.75
N THR A 51 -15.61 -9.40 -2.40
CA THR A 51 -16.70 -8.46 -2.70
C THR A 51 -17.20 -7.78 -1.44
N ALA A 52 -17.15 -6.45 -1.40
CA ALA A 52 -17.76 -5.67 -0.33
C ALA A 52 -19.29 -5.83 -0.33
N PRO A 53 -19.95 -5.89 0.84
CA PRO A 53 -21.39 -6.13 0.90
C PRO A 53 -22.22 -4.95 0.39
N THR A 54 -21.75 -3.71 0.54
CA THR A 54 -22.43 -2.49 0.06
C THR A 54 -21.45 -1.38 -0.34
N ASP A 55 -21.95 -0.32 -0.97
CA ASP A 55 -21.17 0.90 -1.29
C ASP A 55 -20.71 1.64 -0.02
N GLU A 56 -21.55 1.63 1.03
CA GLU A 56 -21.22 2.20 2.34
C GLU A 56 -20.10 1.43 3.02
N ALA A 57 -20.01 0.10 2.81
CA ALA A 57 -18.92 -0.70 3.32
C ALA A 57 -17.59 -0.33 2.65
N LEU A 58 -17.58 -0.08 1.33
CA LEU A 58 -16.41 0.45 0.63
C LEU A 58 -15.98 1.81 1.22
N LEU A 59 -16.94 2.71 1.42
CA LEU A 59 -16.67 4.03 2.00
C LEU A 59 -16.20 3.94 3.46
N PHE A 60 -16.68 2.97 4.24
CA PHE A 60 -16.35 2.81 5.66
C PHE A 60 -14.84 2.58 5.85
N ASP A 61 -14.24 1.62 5.15
CA ASP A 61 -12.80 1.31 5.29
C ASP A 61 -11.93 2.53 4.89
N ILE A 62 -12.35 3.29 3.86
CA ILE A 62 -11.66 4.54 3.42
C ILE A 62 -11.78 5.65 4.47
N LYS A 63 -12.99 5.86 5.02
CA LYS A 63 -13.20 6.86 6.09
C LYS A 63 -12.44 6.49 7.35
N LYS A 64 -12.44 5.21 7.74
CA LYS A 64 -11.67 4.75 8.90
C LYS A 64 -10.17 4.95 8.72
N THR A 65 -9.65 4.72 7.51
CA THR A 65 -8.25 5.07 7.20
C THR A 65 -7.96 6.54 7.50
N LYS A 66 -8.83 7.45 7.08
CA LYS A 66 -8.72 8.89 7.35
C LYS A 66 -8.88 9.22 8.84
N ASP A 67 -9.81 8.55 9.52
CA ASP A 67 -10.08 8.75 10.94
C ASP A 67 -8.90 8.33 11.82
N PHE A 68 -8.20 7.27 11.44
CA PHE A 68 -6.92 6.84 12.00
C PHE A 68 -5.75 7.78 11.64
N GLY A 69 -6.00 8.89 10.94
CA GLY A 69 -5.00 9.91 10.65
C GLY A 69 -4.02 9.58 9.52
N PHE A 70 -4.29 8.53 8.75
CA PHE A 70 -3.54 8.23 7.53
C PHE A 70 -3.95 9.15 6.36
N ASN A 71 -3.10 9.23 5.34
CA ASN A 71 -3.36 9.99 4.12
C ASN A 71 -3.29 9.15 2.83
N LYS A 72 -3.01 7.85 2.96
CA LYS A 72 -2.80 6.93 1.84
C LYS A 72 -3.36 5.55 2.18
N ILE A 73 -3.67 4.75 1.16
CA ILE A 73 -3.92 3.31 1.23
C ILE A 73 -2.99 2.63 0.20
N ARG A 74 -2.38 1.50 0.57
CA ARG A 74 -1.81 0.57 -0.41
C ARG A 74 -2.81 -0.56 -0.64
N LYS A 75 -3.46 -0.55 -1.80
CA LYS A 75 -4.42 -1.60 -2.18
C LYS A 75 -3.61 -2.81 -2.65
N HIS A 76 -3.50 -3.80 -1.77
CA HIS A 76 -2.57 -4.90 -1.89
C HIS A 76 -3.09 -6.00 -2.80
N VAL A 77 -2.34 -6.33 -3.86
CA VAL A 77 -2.57 -7.40 -4.85
C VAL A 77 -4.03 -7.60 -5.28
N LYS A 78 -4.82 -6.53 -5.31
CA LYS A 78 -6.26 -6.55 -5.56
C LYS A 78 -6.68 -5.32 -6.34
N VAL A 79 -7.72 -5.45 -7.16
CA VAL A 79 -8.39 -4.33 -7.83
C VAL A 79 -9.79 -4.20 -7.25
N GLU A 80 -10.19 -2.99 -6.90
CA GLU A 80 -11.53 -2.72 -6.38
C GLU A 80 -12.47 -2.24 -7.50
N PRO A 81 -13.80 -2.26 -7.31
CA PRO A 81 -14.72 -1.60 -8.22
C PRO A 81 -14.44 -0.09 -8.32
N ALA A 82 -14.77 0.52 -9.47
CA ALA A 82 -14.62 1.97 -9.70
C ALA A 82 -15.20 2.85 -8.58
N ARG A 83 -16.20 2.34 -7.84
CA ARG A 83 -16.80 2.99 -6.68
C ARG A 83 -15.85 3.19 -5.51
N TRP A 84 -14.96 2.24 -5.25
CA TRP A 84 -13.97 2.39 -4.19
C TRP A 84 -12.99 3.52 -4.48
N TYR A 85 -12.48 3.60 -5.72
CA TYR A 85 -11.61 4.70 -6.14
C TYR A 85 -12.32 6.05 -6.12
N TYR A 86 -13.61 6.09 -6.51
CA TYR A 86 -14.44 7.29 -6.34
C TYR A 86 -14.47 7.76 -4.89
N HIS A 87 -14.69 6.86 -3.92
CA HIS A 87 -14.68 7.21 -2.51
C HIS A 87 -13.30 7.69 -2.04
N ALA A 88 -12.21 7.06 -2.50
CA ALA A 88 -10.85 7.50 -2.18
C ALA A 88 -10.58 8.93 -2.73
N ASP A 89 -11.03 9.21 -3.95
CA ASP A 89 -10.95 10.54 -4.57
C ASP A 89 -11.73 11.59 -3.77
N LYS A 90 -12.95 11.25 -3.33
CA LYS A 90 -13.83 12.16 -2.59
C LYS A 90 -13.33 12.43 -1.17
N GLU A 91 -12.75 11.43 -0.52
CA GLU A 91 -12.21 11.55 0.83
C GLU A 91 -10.78 12.12 0.87
N GLY A 92 -10.10 12.20 -0.28
CA GLY A 92 -8.76 12.76 -0.38
C GLY A 92 -7.69 11.81 0.16
N ILE A 93 -7.85 10.51 -0.09
CA ILE A 93 -6.89 9.46 0.29
C ILE A 93 -6.08 9.06 -0.95
N LEU A 94 -4.75 9.12 -0.84
CA LEU A 94 -3.86 8.64 -1.89
C LEU A 94 -3.94 7.11 -2.00
N VAL A 95 -3.78 6.57 -3.20
CA VAL A 95 -3.83 5.13 -3.47
C VAL A 95 -2.55 4.70 -4.17
N TRP A 96 -1.90 3.70 -3.59
CA TRP A 96 -0.92 2.86 -4.27
C TRP A 96 -1.65 1.62 -4.75
N GLN A 97 -1.65 1.38 -6.04
CA GLN A 97 -2.41 0.31 -6.67
C GLN A 97 -1.46 -0.80 -7.07
N ASP A 98 -1.60 -1.95 -6.43
CA ASP A 98 -0.85 -3.15 -6.77
C ASP A 98 -1.52 -3.92 -7.91
N MET A 99 -0.72 -4.62 -8.71
CA MET A 99 -1.21 -5.67 -9.61
C MET A 99 -1.52 -6.94 -8.80
N PRO A 100 -2.65 -7.63 -9.03
CA PRO A 100 -2.83 -8.98 -8.53
C PRO A 100 -1.75 -9.93 -9.05
N SER A 101 -1.02 -10.54 -8.12
CA SER A 101 0.05 -11.48 -8.47
C SER A 101 -0.52 -12.80 -9.02
N GLY A 102 0.23 -13.43 -9.90
CA GLY A 102 -0.09 -14.74 -10.45
C GLY A 102 1.17 -15.50 -10.84
N ASP A 103 0.99 -16.74 -11.32
CA ASP A 103 2.10 -17.66 -11.65
C ASP A 103 2.96 -18.04 -10.42
N ARG A 104 4.05 -18.77 -10.65
CA ARG A 104 5.04 -19.08 -9.59
C ARG A 104 5.82 -17.83 -9.21
N SER A 105 6.62 -17.93 -8.16
CA SER A 105 7.52 -16.86 -7.73
C SER A 105 8.97 -17.34 -7.80
N PRO A 106 9.93 -16.51 -8.25
CA PRO A 106 11.32 -16.73 -7.93
C PRO A 106 11.54 -16.60 -6.42
N GLN A 107 12.75 -16.90 -5.96
CA GLN A 107 13.10 -16.71 -4.57
C GLN A 107 13.03 -15.22 -4.19
N TRP A 108 12.33 -14.94 -3.09
CA TRP A 108 12.30 -13.59 -2.53
C TRP A 108 13.61 -13.27 -1.79
N GLN A 109 14.16 -12.09 -2.06
CA GLN A 109 15.38 -11.55 -1.45
C GLN A 109 15.18 -10.08 -1.07
N THR A 110 15.41 -9.75 0.20
CA THR A 110 15.07 -8.41 0.74
C THR A 110 16.23 -7.45 0.83
N ARG A 111 17.47 -7.94 0.98
CA ARG A 111 18.61 -7.09 1.41
C ARG A 111 19.57 -6.68 0.30
N ASN A 112 19.40 -7.20 -0.90
CA ASN A 112 20.30 -6.98 -2.01
C ASN A 112 19.53 -6.61 -3.27
N TYR A 113 20.18 -5.87 -4.16
CA TYR A 113 19.76 -5.78 -5.55
C TYR A 113 19.71 -7.17 -6.19
N PHE A 114 18.84 -7.30 -7.18
CA PHE A 114 18.56 -8.56 -7.82
C PHE A 114 19.80 -9.11 -8.53
N ASN A 115 20.18 -10.32 -8.15
CA ASN A 115 21.33 -11.03 -8.71
C ASN A 115 20.95 -12.46 -9.14
N GLY A 116 19.66 -12.80 -9.07
CA GLY A 116 19.11 -14.09 -9.45
C GLY A 116 18.60 -14.14 -10.89
N LEU A 117 17.88 -15.21 -11.21
CA LEU A 117 17.07 -15.29 -12.44
C LEU A 117 15.62 -14.96 -12.09
N GLU A 118 15.02 -14.03 -12.84
CA GLU A 118 13.58 -13.81 -12.74
C GLU A 118 12.81 -15.03 -13.24
N LEU A 119 11.51 -15.06 -12.98
CA LEU A 119 10.67 -16.10 -13.51
C LEU A 119 10.60 -16.01 -15.03
N HIS A 120 10.97 -17.10 -15.71
CA HIS A 120 10.69 -17.25 -17.13
C HIS A 120 9.22 -17.69 -17.31
N ARG A 121 8.35 -16.73 -17.60
CA ARG A 121 6.92 -16.98 -17.86
C ARG A 121 6.67 -17.49 -19.28
N SER A 122 5.55 -18.18 -19.49
CA SER A 122 5.08 -18.49 -20.83
C SER A 122 4.58 -17.23 -21.54
N ALA A 123 4.65 -17.18 -22.87
CA ALA A 123 4.14 -16.04 -23.65
C ALA A 123 2.69 -15.67 -23.29
N ARG A 124 1.83 -16.69 -23.07
CA ARG A 124 0.44 -16.50 -22.64
C ARG A 124 0.33 -15.87 -21.24
N SER A 125 1.20 -16.25 -20.31
CA SER A 125 1.22 -15.69 -18.95
C SER A 125 1.67 -14.22 -18.98
N GLU A 126 2.70 -13.89 -19.77
CA GLU A 126 3.14 -12.51 -19.97
C GLU A 126 2.06 -11.65 -20.62
N GLU A 127 1.41 -12.15 -21.68
CA GLU A 127 0.33 -11.45 -22.38
C GLU A 127 -0.86 -11.17 -21.43
N ASN A 128 -1.27 -12.16 -20.65
CA ASN A 128 -2.33 -11.99 -19.65
C ASN A 128 -1.96 -10.90 -18.64
N PHE A 129 -0.74 -10.95 -18.08
CA PHE A 129 -0.29 -9.92 -17.13
C PHE A 129 -0.37 -8.52 -17.74
N ARG A 130 0.17 -8.33 -18.95
CA ARG A 130 0.16 -7.03 -19.63
C ARG A 130 -1.25 -6.54 -19.94
N ARG A 131 -2.15 -7.45 -20.36
CA ARG A 131 -3.56 -7.12 -20.61
C ARG A 131 -4.26 -6.66 -19.35
N GLU A 132 -4.17 -7.42 -18.26
CA GLU A 132 -4.84 -7.08 -17.00
C GLU A 132 -4.22 -5.83 -16.36
N TRP A 133 -2.90 -5.68 -16.41
CA TRP A 133 -2.21 -4.50 -15.87
C TRP A 133 -2.61 -3.23 -16.65
N LYS A 134 -2.74 -3.33 -17.98
CA LYS A 134 -3.32 -2.26 -18.81
C LYS A 134 -4.76 -1.94 -18.39
N ALA A 135 -5.59 -2.97 -18.19
CA ALA A 135 -6.99 -2.79 -17.82
C ALA A 135 -7.16 -2.07 -16.47
N ILE A 136 -6.26 -2.32 -15.50
CA ILE A 136 -6.25 -1.63 -14.20
C ILE A 136 -5.90 -0.14 -14.37
N MET A 137 -4.86 0.16 -15.17
CA MET A 137 -4.50 1.54 -15.49
C MET A 137 -5.63 2.27 -16.23
N ASP A 138 -6.30 1.60 -17.16
CA ASP A 138 -7.44 2.15 -17.90
C ASP A 138 -8.64 2.42 -17.00
N LEU A 139 -8.97 1.47 -16.12
CA LEU A 139 -10.07 1.57 -15.15
C LEU A 139 -9.92 2.82 -14.29
N THR A 140 -8.70 3.12 -13.87
CA THR A 140 -8.42 4.15 -12.86
C THR A 140 -7.70 5.39 -13.42
N TYR A 141 -7.63 5.51 -14.75
CA TYR A 141 -6.99 6.63 -15.44
C TYR A 141 -7.49 7.98 -14.92
N SER A 142 -8.81 8.09 -14.73
CA SER A 142 -9.49 9.32 -14.29
C SER A 142 -9.51 9.51 -12.77
N ASN A 143 -8.99 8.57 -11.97
CA ASN A 143 -8.98 8.65 -10.52
C ASN A 143 -7.72 9.38 -10.02
N PRO A 144 -7.82 10.63 -9.52
CA PRO A 144 -6.66 11.40 -9.05
C PRO A 144 -5.97 10.81 -7.81
N SER A 145 -6.68 10.02 -6.99
CA SER A 145 -6.16 9.34 -5.80
C SER A 145 -5.06 8.36 -6.11
N VAL A 146 -5.15 7.63 -7.23
CA VAL A 146 -4.10 6.68 -7.64
C VAL A 146 -2.85 7.46 -8.02
N VAL A 147 -1.77 7.26 -7.27
CA VAL A 147 -0.52 8.02 -7.41
C VAL A 147 0.70 7.15 -7.66
N VAL A 148 0.63 5.87 -7.31
CA VAL A 148 1.72 4.91 -7.49
C VAL A 148 1.18 3.60 -8.05
N TRP A 149 1.90 3.07 -9.03
CA TRP A 149 1.73 1.73 -9.58
C TRP A 149 2.73 0.76 -8.97
N VAL A 150 2.26 -0.40 -8.52
CA VAL A 150 3.09 -1.46 -7.94
C VAL A 150 2.86 -2.77 -8.73
N PRO A 151 3.70 -3.10 -9.74
CA PRO A 151 3.47 -4.27 -10.57
C PRO A 151 3.83 -5.58 -9.86
N PHE A 152 4.73 -5.55 -8.87
CA PHE A 152 5.20 -6.74 -8.15
C PHE A 152 5.33 -6.51 -6.65
N ASN A 153 4.98 -7.53 -5.87
CA ASN A 153 5.12 -7.58 -4.42
C ASN A 153 5.92 -8.83 -4.03
N GLU A 154 6.99 -8.68 -3.23
CA GLU A 154 7.76 -9.78 -2.64
C GLU A 154 8.17 -10.89 -3.64
N ALA A 155 8.55 -10.46 -4.84
CA ALA A 155 8.85 -11.30 -5.99
C ALA A 155 7.68 -12.13 -6.53
N TRP A 156 6.45 -11.98 -6.04
CA TRP A 156 5.32 -12.78 -6.47
C TRP A 156 5.04 -12.59 -7.96
N GLY A 157 5.27 -13.66 -8.73
CA GLY A 157 5.13 -13.60 -10.18
C GLY A 157 6.11 -12.66 -10.88
N GLN A 158 7.17 -12.21 -10.24
CA GLN A 158 8.06 -11.20 -10.81
C GLN A 158 8.80 -11.72 -12.05
N PHE A 159 8.71 -10.96 -13.14
CA PHE A 159 9.32 -11.25 -14.43
C PHE A 159 9.60 -9.95 -15.18
N LYS A 160 10.71 -9.89 -15.93
CA LYS A 160 11.07 -8.78 -16.81
C LYS A 160 10.83 -7.41 -16.16
N THR A 161 11.28 -7.25 -14.92
CA THR A 161 10.91 -6.10 -14.07
C THR A 161 11.17 -4.76 -14.77
N GLU A 162 12.36 -4.59 -15.36
CA GLU A 162 12.73 -3.35 -16.06
C GLU A 162 11.80 -3.05 -17.25
N GLU A 163 11.47 -4.07 -18.07
CA GLU A 163 10.56 -3.93 -19.22
C GLU A 163 9.13 -3.59 -18.78
N ILE A 164 8.65 -4.21 -17.69
CA ILE A 164 7.31 -3.95 -17.15
C ILE A 164 7.23 -2.53 -16.59
N VAL A 165 8.26 -2.08 -15.89
CA VAL A 165 8.34 -0.73 -15.32
C VAL A 165 8.42 0.32 -16.42
N GLU A 166 9.28 0.13 -17.42
CA GLU A 166 9.38 1.02 -18.58
C GLU A 166 8.04 1.10 -19.32
N TRP A 167 7.42 -0.05 -19.60
CA TRP A 167 6.11 -0.10 -20.24
C TRP A 167 5.03 0.63 -19.43
N THR A 168 5.02 0.45 -18.11
CA THR A 168 4.06 1.13 -17.19
C THR A 168 4.24 2.65 -17.27
N LYS A 169 5.48 3.15 -17.18
CA LYS A 169 5.79 4.58 -17.24
C LYS A 169 5.47 5.19 -18.62
N ASN A 170 5.67 4.44 -19.70
CA ASN A 170 5.32 4.89 -21.05
C ASN A 170 3.80 4.93 -21.26
N TYR A 171 3.06 3.99 -20.66
CA TYR A 171 1.61 3.94 -20.78
C TYR A 171 0.91 5.01 -19.94
N ASP A 172 1.33 5.18 -18.68
CA ASP A 172 0.83 6.23 -17.79
C ASP A 172 1.99 7.01 -17.13
N PRO A 173 2.48 8.08 -17.78
CA PRO A 173 3.57 8.89 -17.26
C PRO A 173 3.14 9.84 -16.11
N SER A 174 1.85 9.85 -15.73
CA SER A 174 1.31 10.77 -14.73
C SER A 174 1.42 10.28 -13.28
N ARG A 175 1.87 9.04 -13.10
CA ARG A 175 1.99 8.33 -11.81
C ARG A 175 3.40 7.78 -11.64
N LEU A 176 3.82 7.57 -10.40
CA LEU A 176 5.12 6.95 -10.09
C LEU A 176 5.02 5.43 -10.14
N VAL A 177 6.14 4.74 -10.32
CA VAL A 177 6.20 3.27 -10.29
C VAL A 177 7.11 2.79 -9.16
N ASN A 178 6.53 2.01 -8.24
CA ASN A 178 7.27 1.17 -7.31
C ASN A 178 7.53 -0.18 -7.99
N PRO A 179 8.76 -0.49 -8.43
CA PRO A 179 9.01 -1.59 -9.36
C PRO A 179 8.78 -2.97 -8.75
N ALA A 180 9.21 -3.17 -7.50
CA ALA A 180 9.14 -4.43 -6.79
C ALA A 180 9.11 -4.14 -5.28
N SER A 181 7.91 -4.21 -4.69
CA SER A 181 7.70 -3.93 -3.27
C SER A 181 8.36 -5.01 -2.42
N GLY A 182 9.16 -4.61 -1.43
CA GLY A 182 9.69 -5.51 -0.40
C GLY A 182 10.90 -6.37 -0.77
N GLY A 183 11.35 -6.40 -2.01
CA GLY A 183 12.57 -7.14 -2.37
C GLY A 183 12.87 -7.19 -3.86
N ASN A 184 13.88 -7.98 -4.23
CA ASN A 184 14.25 -8.31 -5.61
C ASN A 184 14.42 -7.04 -6.46
N HIS A 185 15.15 -6.07 -5.91
CA HIS A 185 15.23 -4.72 -6.46
C HIS A 185 16.07 -4.64 -7.74
N TYR A 186 15.60 -3.81 -8.66
CA TYR A 186 16.32 -3.38 -9.86
C TYR A 186 16.59 -1.88 -9.78
N ASP A 187 17.58 -1.36 -10.51
CA ASP A 187 17.86 0.09 -10.63
C ASP A 187 16.90 0.75 -11.66
N THR A 188 15.59 0.62 -11.41
CA THR A 188 14.51 1.11 -12.28
C THR A 188 13.34 1.68 -11.47
N GLY A 189 12.38 2.34 -12.11
CA GLY A 189 11.24 2.94 -11.42
C GLY A 189 11.61 4.18 -10.60
N ASP A 190 10.72 4.58 -9.68
CA ASP A 190 10.81 5.87 -8.98
C ASP A 190 11.15 5.74 -7.49
N MET A 191 11.10 4.51 -6.96
CA MET A 191 11.38 4.23 -5.56
C MET A 191 12.01 2.86 -5.34
N ILE A 192 12.66 2.71 -4.19
CA ILE A 192 13.09 1.44 -3.62
C ILE A 192 12.26 1.18 -2.36
N ASP A 193 11.76 -0.04 -2.22
CA ASP A 193 10.75 -0.39 -1.22
C ASP A 193 11.21 -1.57 -0.37
N MET A 194 11.36 -1.35 0.94
CA MET A 194 11.73 -2.38 1.90
C MET A 194 10.52 -2.87 2.69
N HIS A 195 10.48 -4.17 2.99
CA HIS A 195 9.57 -4.74 3.98
C HIS A 195 10.38 -5.19 5.20
N ASN A 196 9.91 -4.88 6.40
CA ASN A 196 10.49 -5.41 7.62
C ASN A 196 9.46 -5.50 8.75
N TYR A 197 9.33 -6.69 9.32
CA TYR A 197 8.36 -6.97 10.38
C TYR A 197 9.05 -7.34 11.70
N PRO A 198 8.53 -6.89 12.85
CA PRO A 198 7.48 -5.86 13.00
C PRO A 198 8.04 -4.42 12.95
N GLU A 199 9.34 -4.27 13.19
CA GLU A 199 10.01 -2.99 13.40
C GLU A 199 10.21 -2.20 12.11
N PRO A 200 9.98 -0.88 12.08
CA PRO A 200 10.50 -0.07 10.99
C PRO A 200 12.03 0.00 11.11
N VAL A 201 12.74 -0.35 10.05
CA VAL A 201 14.20 -0.27 9.97
C VAL A 201 14.60 0.43 8.69
N MET A 202 15.71 1.16 8.69
CA MET A 202 16.31 1.64 7.44
C MET A 202 17.12 0.50 6.83
N GLY A 203 16.65 -0.04 5.72
CA GLY A 203 17.29 -1.15 5.01
C GLY A 203 18.26 -0.65 3.94
N LEU A 204 18.07 -1.15 2.72
CA LEU A 204 18.82 -0.71 1.55
C LEU A 204 18.47 0.75 1.23
N TYR A 205 19.50 1.59 1.11
CA TYR A 205 19.35 3.00 0.74
C TYR A 205 19.71 3.19 -0.73
N ASP A 206 18.85 3.92 -1.45
CA ASP A 206 19.11 4.34 -2.82
C ASP A 206 19.18 5.87 -2.87
N SER A 207 20.31 6.39 -3.34
CA SER A 207 20.51 7.82 -3.47
C SER A 207 19.85 8.40 -4.72
N LYS A 208 19.46 7.60 -5.71
CA LYS A 208 18.87 8.04 -6.99
C LYS A 208 17.34 8.05 -6.98
N ARG A 209 16.72 7.19 -6.18
CA ARG A 209 15.26 7.00 -6.09
C ARG A 209 14.76 7.26 -4.68
N SER A 210 13.45 7.44 -4.52
CA SER A 210 12.87 7.61 -3.18
C SER A 210 12.96 6.30 -2.39
N CYS A 211 13.35 6.34 -1.13
CA CYS A 211 13.28 5.18 -0.24
C CYS A 211 11.90 5.12 0.44
N VAL A 212 11.27 3.95 0.50
CA VAL A 212 9.97 3.73 1.15
C VAL A 212 9.97 2.43 1.97
N LEU A 213 9.16 2.39 3.03
CA LEU A 213 8.94 1.19 3.85
C LEU A 213 7.58 0.60 3.48
N GLY A 214 7.53 -0.26 2.47
CA GLY A 214 6.28 -0.70 1.86
C GLY A 214 5.48 -1.70 2.67
N GLU A 215 6.05 -2.28 3.74
CA GLU A 215 5.34 -3.02 4.79
C GLU A 215 6.16 -3.06 6.10
N TYR A 216 5.48 -2.83 7.23
CA TYR A 216 5.97 -3.11 8.59
C TYR A 216 4.80 -3.24 9.57
N GLY A 217 5.07 -3.57 10.83
CA GLY A 217 4.04 -3.72 11.86
C GLY A 217 3.57 -5.16 12.01
N GLY A 218 2.29 -5.43 11.75
CA GLY A 218 1.74 -6.78 11.96
C GLY A 218 1.48 -7.10 13.44
N LEU A 219 0.90 -6.15 14.17
CA LEU A 219 0.59 -6.34 15.59
C LEU A 219 -0.72 -7.11 15.74
N GLY A 220 -0.59 -8.38 16.09
CA GLY A 220 -1.68 -9.31 16.30
C GLY A 220 -2.39 -9.06 17.64
N LEU A 221 -3.71 -8.86 17.58
CA LEU A 221 -4.59 -8.84 18.75
C LEU A 221 -5.82 -9.70 18.48
N VAL A 222 -5.98 -10.76 19.25
CA VAL A 222 -7.17 -11.62 19.18
C VAL A 222 -8.33 -10.93 19.89
N VAL A 223 -9.46 -10.79 19.22
CA VAL A 223 -10.72 -10.32 19.81
C VAL A 223 -11.73 -11.45 19.76
N GLU A 224 -12.04 -12.02 20.93
CA GLU A 224 -13.01 -13.12 21.03
C GLU A 224 -14.38 -12.72 20.47
N GLY A 225 -15.02 -13.65 19.75
CA GLY A 225 -16.31 -13.40 19.08
C GLY A 225 -16.21 -12.70 17.72
N HIS A 226 -15.04 -12.21 17.33
CA HIS A 226 -14.81 -11.47 16.08
C HIS A 226 -13.74 -12.10 15.17
N LEU A 227 -13.49 -13.40 15.34
CA LEU A 227 -12.53 -14.18 14.56
C LEU A 227 -13.21 -14.91 13.41
N TRP A 228 -12.51 -15.03 12.27
CA TRP A 228 -12.93 -15.94 11.19
C TRP A 228 -12.83 -17.40 11.62
N GLU A 229 -11.64 -17.80 12.10
CA GLU A 229 -11.39 -19.13 12.64
C GLU A 229 -10.97 -19.03 14.10
N LYS A 230 -11.68 -19.70 15.00
CA LYS A 230 -11.46 -19.52 16.46
C LYS A 230 -10.11 -20.07 16.94
N ASN A 231 -9.65 -21.18 16.35
CA ASN A 231 -8.54 -21.97 16.88
C ASN A 231 -7.25 -21.86 16.06
N ARG A 232 -7.25 -21.06 14.99
CA ARG A 232 -6.12 -20.93 14.07
C ARG A 232 -5.96 -19.47 13.70
N ASN A 233 -5.21 -18.74 14.50
CA ASN A 233 -4.91 -17.32 14.25
C ASN A 233 -3.42 -17.05 14.42
N TRP A 234 -2.91 -16.09 13.68
CA TRP A 234 -1.53 -15.65 13.79
C TRP A 234 -1.41 -14.14 13.58
N GLY A 235 -0.31 -13.61 14.09
CA GLY A 235 0.14 -12.25 13.86
C GLY A 235 1.67 -12.18 14.01
N TYR A 236 2.32 -11.14 13.49
CA TYR A 236 3.79 -11.08 13.54
C TYR A 236 4.29 -10.89 14.97
N VAL A 237 3.51 -10.21 15.81
CA VAL A 237 3.67 -10.15 17.27
C VAL A 237 2.30 -10.24 17.91
N GLN A 238 2.11 -11.04 18.96
CA GLN A 238 0.81 -11.20 19.62
C GLN A 238 0.74 -10.42 20.94
N TYR A 239 -0.38 -9.71 21.13
CA TYR A 239 -0.69 -8.93 22.31
C TYR A 239 -1.98 -9.43 22.97
N LYS A 240 -2.14 -9.08 24.25
CA LYS A 240 -3.25 -9.59 25.07
C LYS A 240 -4.46 -8.65 25.11
N ASN A 241 -4.24 -7.35 24.93
CA ASN A 241 -5.28 -6.35 25.07
C ASN A 241 -4.99 -5.10 24.24
N SER A 242 -6.04 -4.29 24.06
CA SER A 242 -6.01 -3.06 23.25
C SER A 242 -4.97 -2.04 23.73
N GLU A 243 -4.76 -1.90 25.03
CA GLU A 243 -3.82 -0.93 25.59
C GLU A 243 -2.36 -1.29 25.25
N GLU A 244 -1.97 -2.54 25.47
CA GLU A 244 -0.64 -3.06 25.11
C GLU A 244 -0.38 -2.95 23.60
N THR A 245 -1.35 -3.34 22.76
CA THR A 245 -1.22 -3.23 21.30
C THR A 245 -1.13 -1.78 20.85
N THR A 246 -1.90 -0.88 21.46
CA THR A 246 -1.82 0.56 21.17
C THR A 246 -0.47 1.14 21.57
N ASN A 247 0.08 0.73 22.73
CA ASN A 247 1.41 1.16 23.17
C ASN A 247 2.49 0.72 22.17
N ALA A 248 2.44 -0.53 21.72
CA ALA A 248 3.35 -1.04 20.70
C ALA A 248 3.21 -0.33 19.36
N TYR A 249 1.98 -0.04 18.91
CA TYR A 249 1.73 0.73 17.69
C TYR A 249 2.39 2.12 17.76
N VAL A 250 2.18 2.83 18.87
CA VAL A 250 2.78 4.15 19.10
C VAL A 250 4.30 4.05 19.12
N GLU A 251 4.87 3.03 19.75
CA GLU A 251 6.32 2.82 19.75
C GLU A 251 6.88 2.62 18.33
N LEU A 252 6.24 1.80 17.49
CA LEU A 252 6.64 1.62 16.10
C LEU A 252 6.53 2.93 15.31
N ALA A 253 5.46 3.70 15.49
CA ALA A 253 5.30 4.99 14.82
C ALA A 253 6.36 6.02 15.27
N GLU A 254 6.75 6.03 16.54
CA GLU A 254 7.85 6.87 17.05
C GLU A 254 9.23 6.45 16.50
N LYS A 255 9.45 5.15 16.30
CA LYS A 255 10.66 4.67 15.61
C LYS A 255 10.64 5.09 14.15
N LEU A 256 9.51 4.94 13.44
CA LEU A 256 9.37 5.39 12.05
C LEU A 256 9.66 6.89 11.91
N LYS A 257 9.13 7.74 12.79
CA LYS A 257 9.39 9.20 12.80
C LYS A 257 10.89 9.52 12.77
N LYS A 258 11.71 8.77 13.50
CA LYS A 258 13.18 8.96 13.54
C LYS A 258 13.87 8.56 12.24
N LEU A 259 13.27 7.66 11.45
CA LEU A 259 13.81 7.18 10.18
C LEU A 259 13.42 8.04 8.98
N ILE A 260 12.38 8.88 9.10
CA ILE A 260 11.92 9.76 8.01
C ILE A 260 13.03 10.72 7.57
N PRO A 261 13.71 11.47 8.47
CA PRO A 261 14.82 12.32 8.07
C PRO A 261 15.98 11.54 7.44
N MET A 262 16.16 10.26 7.78
CA MET A 262 17.24 9.42 7.27
C MET A 262 17.04 8.96 5.81
N GLY A 263 15.83 9.08 5.24
CA GLY A 263 15.62 8.71 3.84
C GLY A 263 14.19 8.38 3.44
N TYR A 264 13.34 7.97 4.38
CA TYR A 264 12.01 7.48 4.02
C TYR A 264 11.06 8.59 3.59
N SER A 265 10.31 8.33 2.52
CA SER A 265 9.29 9.24 1.98
C SER A 265 7.87 8.68 2.05
N ALA A 266 7.73 7.40 2.38
CA ALA A 266 6.45 6.75 2.61
C ALA A 266 6.63 5.53 3.52
N ALA A 267 5.54 5.14 4.16
CA ALA A 267 5.45 3.89 4.89
C ALA A 267 4.08 3.24 4.73
N VAL A 268 3.99 1.92 4.92
CA VAL A 268 2.75 1.15 4.93
C VAL A 268 2.69 0.31 6.20
N TYR A 269 1.68 0.54 7.03
CA TYR A 269 1.44 -0.28 8.21
C TYR A 269 0.54 -1.47 7.86
N THR A 270 0.95 -2.68 8.21
CA THR A 270 0.13 -3.88 8.05
C THR A 270 -0.71 -4.09 9.32
N GLN A 271 -2.05 -3.98 9.28
CA GLN A 271 -2.94 -3.70 8.13
C GLN A 271 -4.30 -3.09 8.56
N THR A 272 -5.18 -2.75 7.61
CA THR A 272 -6.49 -2.11 7.88
C THR A 272 -7.41 -2.98 8.73
N THR A 273 -7.67 -4.20 8.28
CA THR A 273 -8.56 -5.17 8.94
C THR A 273 -7.86 -6.50 9.13
N ASP A 274 -8.36 -7.32 10.04
CA ASP A 274 -7.98 -8.74 10.06
C ASP A 274 -8.36 -9.40 8.72
N VAL A 275 -7.59 -10.40 8.31
CA VAL A 275 -7.79 -11.15 7.06
C VAL A 275 -7.80 -12.63 7.39
N GLU A 276 -8.99 -13.22 7.41
CA GLU A 276 -9.20 -14.61 7.80
C GLU A 276 -8.48 -14.96 9.13
N ILE A 277 -7.38 -15.70 9.06
CA ILE A 277 -6.58 -16.15 10.21
C ILE A 277 -5.47 -15.18 10.62
N GLU A 278 -5.21 -14.14 9.82
CA GLU A 278 -4.24 -13.10 10.12
C GLU A 278 -4.92 -11.97 10.91
N VAL A 279 -4.59 -11.86 12.20
CA VAL A 279 -5.28 -10.98 13.16
C VAL A 279 -4.52 -9.68 13.46
N ASN A 280 -3.85 -9.13 12.44
CA ASN A 280 -2.99 -7.94 12.51
C ASN A 280 -3.70 -6.61 12.21
N GLY A 281 -5.01 -6.65 11.98
CA GLY A 281 -5.80 -5.47 11.61
C GLY A 281 -5.95 -4.46 12.73
N LEU A 282 -6.10 -3.19 12.36
CA LEU A 282 -6.61 -2.15 13.25
C LEU A 282 -8.09 -2.35 13.58
N ILE A 283 -8.80 -3.10 12.73
CA ILE A 283 -10.22 -3.43 12.85
C ILE A 283 -10.38 -4.95 12.73
N THR A 284 -11.35 -5.54 13.43
CA THR A 284 -11.70 -6.95 13.26
C THR A 284 -12.21 -7.26 11.85
N TYR A 285 -12.18 -8.54 11.45
CA TYR A 285 -12.53 -8.96 10.09
C TYR A 285 -13.97 -8.59 9.72
N ASP A 286 -14.89 -8.60 10.69
CA ASP A 286 -16.30 -8.22 10.53
C ASP A 286 -16.57 -6.71 10.65
N ARG A 287 -15.52 -5.88 10.79
CA ARG A 287 -15.59 -4.42 10.97
C ARG A 287 -16.37 -3.95 12.21
N LYS A 288 -16.66 -4.84 13.17
CA LYS A 288 -17.47 -4.48 14.35
C LYS A 288 -16.66 -3.89 15.50
N VAL A 289 -15.38 -4.21 15.61
CA VAL A 289 -14.53 -3.76 16.72
C VAL A 289 -13.29 -3.07 16.18
N ILE A 290 -13.07 -1.85 16.63
CA ILE A 290 -11.79 -1.16 16.48
C ILE A 290 -10.87 -1.63 17.60
N LYS A 291 -9.71 -2.19 17.22
CA LYS A 291 -8.88 -2.99 18.11
C LYS A 291 -7.95 -2.16 18.99
N LEU A 292 -7.59 -0.97 18.53
CA LEU A 292 -6.66 -0.05 19.19
C LEU A 292 -7.34 1.30 19.46
N ASP A 293 -6.72 2.11 20.32
CA ASP A 293 -7.23 3.46 20.63
C ASP A 293 -7.11 4.39 19.41
N GLU A 294 -8.25 4.75 18.83
CA GLU A 294 -8.34 5.58 17.61
C GLU A 294 -7.67 6.95 17.78
N ASN A 295 -7.83 7.58 18.95
CA ASN A 295 -7.29 8.92 19.19
C ASN A 295 -5.77 8.91 19.25
N ARG A 296 -5.20 7.89 19.90
CA ARG A 296 -3.75 7.71 20.02
C ARG A 296 -3.12 7.37 18.66
N ILE A 297 -3.74 6.48 17.89
CA ILE A 297 -3.32 6.17 16.52
C ILE A 297 -3.38 7.41 15.64
N ARG A 298 -4.52 8.10 15.61
CA ARG A 298 -4.70 9.31 14.81
C ARG A 298 -3.65 10.36 15.12
N LYS A 299 -3.38 10.59 16.41
CA LYS A 299 -2.37 11.55 16.84
C LYS A 299 -0.99 11.18 16.29
N VAL A 300 -0.52 9.95 16.55
CA VAL A 300 0.84 9.56 16.17
C VAL A 300 1.01 9.48 14.64
N ASN A 301 -0.03 9.07 13.91
CA ASN A 301 0.02 9.01 12.43
C ASN A 301 0.12 10.39 11.80
N GLN A 302 -0.58 11.38 12.35
CA GLN A 302 -0.44 12.76 11.89
C GLN A 302 0.94 13.34 12.23
N GLU A 303 1.54 12.93 13.35
CA GLU A 303 2.91 13.31 13.69
C GLU A 303 3.94 12.65 12.75
N VAL A 304 3.73 11.38 12.36
CA VAL A 304 4.52 10.70 11.32
C VAL A 304 4.48 11.47 10.01
N ILE A 305 3.28 11.84 9.54
CA ILE A 305 3.11 12.56 8.27
C ILE A 305 3.78 13.94 8.29
N ARG A 306 3.72 14.65 9.44
CA ARG A 306 4.32 15.99 9.63
C ARG A 306 5.82 15.97 9.93
N ALA A 307 6.44 14.79 10.03
CA ALA A 307 7.88 14.67 10.26
C ALA A 307 8.71 14.95 8.99
N LEU A 308 8.04 15.11 7.85
CA LEU A 308 8.58 15.65 6.59
C LEU A 308 7.83 16.96 6.28
#